data_AF-A0A2M7YEM7-F1
#
_entry.id   AF-A0A2M7YEM7-F1
#
_cell.length_a   1.000
_cell.length_b   1.000
_cell.length_c   1.000
_cell.angle_alpha   90.00
_cell.angle_beta   90.00
_cell.angle_gamma   90.00
#
_symmetry.space_group_name_H-M   'P 1'
#
loop_
_entity.id
_entity.type
_entity.pdbx_description
1 polymer ?
#
loop_
_entity_poly.entity_id
_entity_poly.type
_entity_poly.pdbx_seq_one_letter_code
_entity_poly.pdbx_strand_id
1 'polypeptide(L)'
;KEGIIDDNIVKEAAKQEIIRRYFRYKREFLLGLIEKDTIERVEKIMQKLNLKEEDRKVVPEARKAAAESKRKAIRKKDKIDFYCGAALQINGIIEQGKNSSLLHAESAAIINVIKKLSKIPEKIDLLPKQIIQNIARMKGNLKERTTSLSVEETLVALAIASTMNPATALCIKNLSKLDGTDMHTTHMPSQGDEEGIRELGINLTTDALMLNELYFRR
;
A
#
# COMPACT_ATOMS: atom_id res chain seq x y z
N LYS A 1 -40.61 2.25 -1.59
CA LYS A 1 -39.50 2.89 -0.84
C LYS A 1 -38.31 2.91 -1.78
N GLU A 2 -38.04 4.07 -2.39
CA GLU A 2 -36.87 4.23 -3.25
C GLU A 2 -35.62 4.29 -2.35
N GLY A 3 -34.68 3.36 -2.56
CA GLY A 3 -33.51 3.15 -1.69
C GLY A 3 -32.25 3.90 -2.13
N ILE A 4 -32.30 4.62 -3.26
CA ILE A 4 -31.18 5.41 -3.78
C ILE A 4 -31.49 6.88 -3.52
N ILE A 5 -30.72 7.50 -2.63
CA ILE A 5 -30.87 8.91 -2.26
C ILE A 5 -30.05 9.81 -3.20
N ASP A 6 -28.87 9.33 -3.65
CA ASP A 6 -28.00 10.02 -4.59
C ASP A 6 -27.46 9.04 -5.63
N ASP A 7 -27.99 9.13 -6.85
CA ASP A 7 -27.61 8.29 -7.99
C ASP A 7 -26.15 8.50 -8.44
N ASN A 8 -25.62 9.71 -8.30
CA ASN A 8 -24.24 10.00 -8.72
C ASN A 8 -23.23 9.36 -7.78
N ILE A 9 -23.46 9.42 -6.47
CA ILE A 9 -22.61 8.76 -5.47
C ILE A 9 -22.62 7.24 -5.68
N VAL A 10 -23.80 6.66 -5.92
CA VAL A 10 -23.92 5.21 -6.17
C VAL A 10 -23.21 4.80 -7.46
N LYS A 11 -23.35 5.58 -8.54
CA LYS A 11 -22.63 5.34 -9.80
C LYS A 11 -21.11 5.42 -9.62
N GLU A 12 -20.61 6.40 -8.89
CA GLU A 12 -19.18 6.52 -8.64
C GLU A 12 -18.64 5.35 -7.81
N ALA A 13 -19.35 4.96 -6.74
CA ALA A 13 -18.99 3.80 -5.94
C ALA A 13 -18.96 2.51 -6.77
N ALA A 14 -19.95 2.32 -7.66
CA ALA A 14 -20.00 1.18 -8.56
C ALA A 14 -18.82 1.15 -9.55
N LYS A 15 -18.43 2.30 -10.11
CA LYS A 15 -17.25 2.40 -10.98
C LYS A 15 -15.96 2.02 -10.23
N GLN A 16 -15.78 2.51 -9.01
CA GLN A 16 -14.62 2.17 -8.18
C GLN A 16 -14.59 0.67 -7.83
N GLU A 17 -15.75 0.06 -7.56
CA GLU A 17 -15.85 -1.39 -7.32
C GLU A 17 -15.45 -2.21 -8.55
N ILE A 18 -15.84 -1.79 -9.77
CA ILE A 18 -15.45 -2.46 -11.01
C ILE A 18 -13.92 -2.43 -11.19
N ILE A 19 -13.28 -1.28 -10.95
CA ILE A 19 -11.82 -1.15 -11.02
C ILE A 19 -11.16 -2.04 -9.95
N ARG A 20 -11.71 -2.09 -8.73
CA ARG A 20 -11.22 -2.96 -7.66
C ARG A 20 -11.28 -4.44 -8.05
N ARG A 21 -12.39 -4.87 -8.67
CA ARG A 21 -12.56 -6.25 -9.17
C ARG A 21 -11.57 -6.57 -10.27
N TYR A 22 -11.32 -5.63 -11.19
CA TYR A 22 -10.31 -5.79 -12.21
C TYR A 22 -8.93 -6.12 -11.62
N PHE A 23 -8.44 -5.31 -10.67
CA PHE A 23 -7.15 -5.58 -10.01
C PHE A 23 -7.14 -6.91 -9.24
N ARG A 24 -8.24 -7.24 -8.56
CA ARG A 24 -8.38 -8.52 -7.85
C ARG A 24 -8.25 -9.71 -8.81
N TYR A 25 -8.97 -9.70 -9.93
CA TYR A 25 -8.91 -10.79 -10.91
C TYR A 25 -7.55 -10.87 -11.59
N LYS A 26 -6.91 -9.74 -11.87
CA LYS A 26 -5.52 -9.70 -12.37
C LYS A 26 -4.56 -10.41 -11.41
N ARG A 27 -4.66 -10.13 -10.10
CA ARG A 27 -3.89 -10.82 -9.05
C ARG A 27 -4.22 -12.31 -8.99
N GLU A 28 -5.50 -12.68 -8.94
CA GLU A 28 -5.94 -14.08 -8.84
C GLU A 28 -5.48 -14.91 -10.05
N PHE A 29 -5.50 -14.33 -11.25
CA PHE A 29 -4.99 -14.98 -12.46
C PHE A 29 -3.48 -15.18 -12.43
N LEU A 30 -2.70 -14.19 -11.98
CA LEU A 30 -1.25 -14.34 -11.79
C LEU A 30 -0.91 -15.44 -10.78
N LEU A 31 -1.77 -15.67 -9.80
CA LEU A 31 -1.66 -16.76 -8.83
C LEU A 31 -2.20 -18.11 -9.37
N GLY A 32 -2.70 -18.16 -10.61
CA GLY A 32 -3.27 -19.36 -11.22
C GLY A 32 -4.60 -19.81 -10.62
N LEU A 33 -5.32 -18.93 -9.91
CA LEU A 33 -6.56 -19.26 -9.20
C LEU A 33 -7.80 -19.15 -10.09
N ILE A 34 -7.71 -18.41 -11.20
CA ILE A 34 -8.81 -18.19 -12.14
C ILE A 34 -8.29 -18.26 -13.58
N GLU A 35 -9.20 -18.50 -14.51
CA GLU A 35 -8.91 -18.50 -15.94
C GLU A 35 -8.99 -17.10 -16.56
N LYS A 36 -8.34 -16.93 -17.71
CA LYS A 36 -8.23 -15.67 -18.45
C LYS A 36 -9.58 -15.05 -18.82
N ASP A 37 -10.59 -15.87 -19.12
CA ASP A 37 -11.94 -15.39 -19.49
C ASP A 37 -12.56 -14.50 -18.40
N THR A 38 -12.25 -14.75 -17.13
CA THR A 38 -12.73 -13.91 -16.02
C THR A 38 -12.19 -12.48 -16.09
N ILE A 39 -10.92 -12.32 -16.47
CA ILE A 39 -10.31 -11.00 -16.67
C ILE A 39 -10.91 -10.32 -17.90
N GLU A 40 -11.01 -11.04 -19.02
CA GLU A 40 -11.52 -10.47 -20.28
C GLU A 40 -12.95 -9.95 -20.13
N ARG A 41 -13.77 -10.59 -19.29
CA ARG A 41 -15.12 -10.12 -18.96
C ARG A 41 -15.11 -8.78 -18.22
N VAL A 42 -14.30 -8.63 -17.18
CA VAL A 42 -14.24 -7.36 -16.43
C VAL A 42 -13.60 -6.25 -17.26
N GLU A 43 -12.63 -6.57 -18.12
CA GLU A 43 -12.04 -5.62 -19.07
C GLU A 43 -13.09 -5.09 -20.06
N LYS A 44 -13.93 -5.96 -20.61
CA LYS A 44 -15.05 -5.56 -21.46
C LYS A 44 -16.04 -4.65 -20.73
N ILE A 45 -16.29 -4.88 -19.43
CA ILE A 45 -17.14 -4.02 -18.61
C ILE A 45 -16.49 -2.64 -18.43
N MET A 46 -15.20 -2.59 -18.08
CA MET A 46 -14.46 -1.33 -17.96
C MET A 46 -14.48 -0.55 -19.27
N GLN A 47 -14.24 -1.20 -20.41
CA GLN A 47 -14.28 -0.58 -21.73
C GLN A 47 -15.67 0.00 -22.05
N LYS A 48 -16.75 -0.75 -21.82
CA LYS A 48 -18.13 -0.27 -22.03
C LYS A 48 -18.47 0.96 -21.21
N LEU A 49 -17.89 1.08 -20.01
CA LEU A 49 -18.09 2.20 -19.10
C LEU A 49 -17.02 3.29 -19.26
N ASN A 50 -16.10 3.13 -20.21
CA ASN A 50 -14.95 4.01 -20.43
C ASN A 50 -14.11 4.24 -19.15
N LEU A 51 -13.94 3.19 -18.35
CA LEU A 51 -13.14 3.19 -17.13
C LEU A 51 -11.71 2.81 -17.42
N LYS A 52 -10.78 3.45 -16.70
CA LYS A 52 -9.35 3.18 -16.71
C LYS A 52 -8.88 2.79 -15.31
N GLU A 53 -7.76 2.09 -15.23
CA GLU A 53 -7.10 1.80 -13.96
C GLU A 53 -6.82 3.10 -13.18
N GLU A 54 -6.41 4.16 -13.88
CA GLU A 54 -6.04 5.46 -13.33
C GLU A 54 -7.22 6.26 -12.77
N ASP A 55 -8.46 5.88 -13.07
CA ASP A 55 -9.65 6.50 -12.48
C ASP A 55 -9.73 6.22 -10.96
N ARG A 56 -9.03 5.19 -10.49
CA ARG A 56 -8.73 4.99 -9.07
C ARG A 56 -7.49 5.79 -8.69
N LYS A 57 -7.70 6.95 -8.05
CA LYS A 57 -6.67 7.99 -7.80
C LYS A 57 -5.38 7.50 -7.12
N VAL A 58 -5.44 6.45 -6.30
CA VAL A 58 -4.25 5.89 -5.63
C VAL A 58 -3.32 5.11 -6.58
N VAL A 59 -3.82 4.62 -7.71
CA VAL A 59 -3.03 3.86 -8.70
C VAL A 59 -1.88 4.69 -9.29
N PRO A 60 -2.11 5.86 -9.92
CA PRO A 60 -1.03 6.65 -10.50
C PRO A 60 -0.04 7.13 -9.44
N GLU A 61 -0.50 7.44 -8.22
CA GLU A 61 0.36 7.92 -7.14
C GLU A 61 1.30 6.83 -6.62
N ALA A 62 0.83 5.59 -6.48
CA ALA A 62 1.67 4.45 -6.12
C ALA A 62 2.73 4.16 -7.20
N ARG A 63 2.33 4.16 -8.48
CA ARG A 63 3.24 3.97 -9.63
C ARG A 63 4.30 5.07 -9.69
N LYS A 64 3.89 6.32 -9.45
CA LYS A 64 4.80 7.48 -9.36
C LYS A 64 5.81 7.31 -8.21
N ALA A 65 5.36 6.85 -7.04
CA ALA A 65 6.23 6.61 -5.90
C ALA A 65 7.33 5.58 -6.22
N ALA A 66 6.97 4.46 -6.86
CA ALA A 66 7.93 3.45 -7.31
C ALA A 66 8.94 4.02 -8.33
N ALA A 67 8.45 4.75 -9.34
CA ALA A 67 9.29 5.36 -10.37
C ALA A 67 10.25 6.42 -9.82
N GLU A 68 9.82 7.21 -8.83
CA GLU A 68 10.68 8.17 -8.14
C GLU A 68 11.75 7.49 -7.28
N SER A 69 11.39 6.39 -6.60
CA SER A 69 12.34 5.60 -5.82
C SER A 69 13.47 5.06 -6.72
N LYS A 70 13.11 4.46 -7.85
CA LYS A 70 14.04 3.98 -8.88
C LYS A 70 14.97 5.09 -9.39
N ARG A 71 14.41 6.26 -9.74
CA ARG A 71 15.18 7.41 -10.23
C ARG A 71 16.19 7.92 -9.21
N LYS A 72 15.81 8.02 -7.93
CA LYS A 72 16.70 8.47 -6.85
C LYS A 72 17.86 7.50 -6.63
N ALA A 73 17.59 6.20 -6.67
CA ALA A 73 18.60 5.18 -6.44
C ALA A 73 19.63 5.12 -7.57
N ILE A 74 19.19 5.22 -8.84
CA ILE A 74 20.08 5.37 -10.00
C ILE A 74 21.03 6.56 -9.81
N ARG A 75 20.52 7.71 -9.34
CA ARG A 75 21.32 8.91 -9.10
C ARG A 75 22.34 8.75 -7.97
N LYS A 76 22.00 8.00 -6.91
CA LYS A 76 22.85 7.79 -5.73
C LYS A 76 23.83 6.63 -5.86
N LYS A 77 23.73 5.82 -6.92
CA LYS A 77 24.42 4.52 -7.05
C LYS A 77 24.09 3.55 -5.91
N ASP A 78 23.00 3.79 -5.18
CA ASP A 78 22.45 2.87 -4.19
C ASP A 78 21.73 1.75 -4.95
N LYS A 79 22.24 0.52 -4.89
CA LYS A 79 21.55 -0.64 -5.45
C LYS A 79 20.62 -1.21 -4.39
N ILE A 80 19.33 -0.87 -4.49
CA ILE A 80 18.27 -1.65 -3.87
C ILE A 80 17.79 -2.65 -4.93
N ASP A 81 17.51 -3.88 -4.53
CA ASP A 81 17.15 -4.95 -5.46
C ASP A 81 15.85 -4.67 -6.23
N PHE A 82 14.93 -3.89 -5.65
CA PHE A 82 13.66 -3.52 -6.27
C PHE A 82 13.11 -2.20 -5.70
N TYR A 83 12.23 -1.56 -6.47
CA TYR A 83 11.60 -0.28 -6.12
C TYR A 83 10.08 -0.43 -6.12
N CYS A 84 9.50 -0.42 -4.93
CA CYS A 84 8.06 -0.51 -4.72
C CYS A 84 7.49 0.84 -4.31
N GLY A 85 6.26 1.08 -4.71
CA GLY A 85 5.47 2.24 -4.33
C GLY A 85 4.10 1.83 -3.83
N ALA A 86 3.59 2.58 -2.87
CA ALA A 86 2.23 2.50 -2.39
C ALA A 86 1.63 3.90 -2.28
N ALA A 87 0.31 4.00 -2.30
CA ALA A 87 -0.40 5.23 -2.01
C ALA A 87 -1.70 4.92 -1.28
N LEU A 88 -2.03 5.74 -0.27
CA LEU A 88 -3.26 5.64 0.51
C LEU A 88 -4.03 6.95 0.44
N GLN A 89 -5.34 6.86 0.24
CA GLN A 89 -6.23 8.00 0.17
C GLN A 89 -7.20 8.05 1.35
N ILE A 90 -7.28 9.19 2.03
CA ILE A 90 -8.28 9.48 3.07
C ILE A 90 -8.77 10.92 2.96
N ASN A 91 -10.09 11.15 2.94
CA ASN A 91 -10.69 12.49 2.92
C ASN A 91 -10.11 13.43 1.84
N GLY A 92 -9.80 12.88 0.66
CA GLY A 92 -9.18 13.63 -0.44
C GLY A 92 -7.67 13.88 -0.32
N ILE A 93 -7.07 13.53 0.82
CA ILE A 93 -5.61 13.51 1.01
C ILE A 93 -5.08 12.20 0.44
N ILE A 94 -4.01 12.26 -0.35
CA ILE A 94 -3.27 11.09 -0.81
C ILE A 94 -1.83 11.23 -0.33
N GLU A 95 -1.34 10.23 0.40
CA GLU A 95 0.07 10.15 0.77
C GLU A 95 0.69 8.91 0.12
N GLN A 96 1.92 9.08 -0.35
CA GLN A 96 2.70 8.02 -0.97
C GLN A 96 3.61 7.34 0.05
N GLY A 97 3.94 6.08 -0.22
CA GLY A 97 4.96 5.31 0.47
C GLY A 97 5.94 4.68 -0.52
N LYS A 98 7.19 4.53 -0.10
CA LYS A 98 8.29 3.95 -0.89
C LYS A 98 9.01 2.94 -0.03
N ASN A 99 9.40 1.81 -0.61
CA ASN A 99 10.20 0.84 0.13
C ASN A 99 11.58 1.42 0.47
N SER A 100 12.13 0.95 1.59
CA SER A 100 13.45 1.31 2.07
C SER A 100 14.10 0.10 2.76
N SER A 101 15.33 0.27 3.27
CA SER A 101 15.95 -0.74 4.14
C SER A 101 15.22 -0.95 5.47
N LEU A 102 14.31 -0.04 5.83
CA LEU A 102 13.63 -0.04 7.12
C LEU A 102 12.17 -0.50 7.02
N LEU A 103 11.46 -0.05 5.97
CA LEU A 103 10.00 -0.21 5.86
C LEU A 103 9.61 -0.66 4.45
N HIS A 104 8.55 -1.46 4.38
CA HIS A 104 7.80 -1.69 3.15
C HIS A 104 7.09 -0.40 2.70
N ALA A 105 6.68 -0.37 1.42
CA ALA A 105 6.07 0.83 0.84
C ALA A 105 4.72 1.15 1.50
N GLU A 106 3.94 0.13 1.80
CA GLU A 106 2.64 0.15 2.46
C GLU A 106 2.76 0.74 3.87
N SER A 107 3.70 0.21 4.66
CA SER A 107 4.03 0.72 6.00
C SER A 107 4.40 2.20 5.98
N ALA A 108 5.22 2.61 5.01
CA ALA A 108 5.59 4.01 4.84
C ALA A 108 4.39 4.89 4.48
N ALA A 109 3.51 4.44 3.59
CA ALA A 109 2.29 5.16 3.22
C ALA A 109 1.36 5.36 4.43
N ILE A 110 1.15 4.30 5.23
CA ILE A 110 0.33 4.37 6.45
C ILE A 110 0.93 5.37 7.45
N ILE A 111 2.24 5.30 7.71
CA ILE A 111 2.93 6.23 8.60
C ILE A 111 2.76 7.68 8.13
N ASN A 112 2.93 7.93 6.83
CA ASN A 112 2.78 9.27 6.26
C ASN A 112 1.37 9.82 6.44
N VAL A 113 0.34 8.99 6.20
CA VAL A 113 -1.05 9.38 6.42
C VAL A 113 -1.33 9.68 7.89
N ILE A 114 -0.99 8.78 8.81
CA ILE A 114 -1.31 9.02 10.24
C ILE A 114 -0.55 10.22 10.81
N LYS A 115 0.66 10.51 10.32
CA LYS A 115 1.39 11.75 10.64
C LYS A 115 0.63 12.96 10.13
N LYS A 116 0.14 12.93 8.89
CA LYS A 116 -0.64 14.01 8.28
C LYS A 116 -1.92 14.28 9.07
N LEU A 117 -2.69 13.24 9.39
CA LEU A 117 -3.92 13.34 10.18
C LEU A 117 -3.66 13.90 11.59
N SER A 118 -2.50 13.59 12.16
CA SER A 118 -2.08 14.05 13.48
C SER A 118 -1.35 15.39 13.47
N LYS A 119 -1.17 16.01 12.29
CA LYS A 119 -0.38 17.24 12.10
C LYS A 119 1.06 17.11 12.63
N ILE A 120 1.62 15.91 12.57
CA ILE A 120 3.01 15.64 12.95
C ILE A 120 3.92 15.89 11.75
N PRO A 121 4.97 16.74 11.87
CA PRO A 121 5.90 17.01 10.79
C PRO A 121 6.60 15.75 10.23
N GLU A 122 6.86 15.73 8.93
CA GLU A 122 7.53 14.61 8.24
C GLU A 122 8.90 14.26 8.85
N LYS A 123 9.64 15.25 9.36
CA LYS A 123 10.95 15.04 10.01
C LYS A 123 10.91 14.31 11.35
N ILE A 124 9.73 14.12 11.96
CA ILE A 124 9.61 13.43 13.24
C ILE A 124 9.47 11.93 12.99
N ASP A 125 10.45 11.16 13.46
CA ASP A 125 10.40 9.70 13.43
C ASP A 125 9.41 9.18 14.48
N LEU A 126 8.40 8.41 14.06
CA LEU A 126 7.48 7.74 14.97
C LEU A 126 8.10 6.47 15.59
N LEU A 127 8.95 5.80 14.82
CA LEU A 127 9.62 4.58 15.23
C LEU A 127 11.10 4.90 15.50
N PRO A 128 11.60 4.69 16.72
CA PRO A 128 13.03 4.75 17.00
C PRO A 128 13.79 3.79 16.08
N LYS A 129 14.83 4.29 15.41
CA LYS A 129 15.66 3.49 14.48
C LYS A 129 16.19 2.20 15.12
N GLN A 130 16.50 2.23 16.41
CA GLN A 130 16.98 1.07 17.15
C GLN A 130 15.96 -0.08 17.16
N ILE A 131 14.66 0.21 17.30
CA ILE A 131 13.60 -0.81 17.29
C ILE A 131 13.56 -1.48 15.92
N ILE A 132 13.53 -0.68 14.86
CA ILE A 132 13.50 -1.17 13.48
C ILE A 132 14.73 -2.03 13.18
N GLN A 133 15.93 -1.57 13.58
CA GLN A 133 17.18 -2.30 13.37
C GLN A 133 17.24 -3.62 14.15
N ASN A 134 16.69 -3.66 15.36
CA ASN A 134 16.63 -4.89 16.15
C ASN A 134 15.71 -5.92 15.51
N ILE A 135 14.53 -5.50 15.04
CA ILE A 135 13.61 -6.36 14.28
C ILE A 135 14.29 -6.85 13.00
N ALA A 136 14.88 -5.94 12.21
CA ALA A 136 15.59 -6.30 10.97
C ALA A 136 16.74 -7.29 11.21
N ARG A 137 17.51 -7.14 12.30
CA ARG A 137 18.58 -8.07 12.69
C ARG A 137 18.02 -9.44 13.07
N MET A 138 16.92 -9.47 13.82
CA MET A 138 16.24 -10.71 14.19
C MET A 138 15.76 -11.46 12.93
N LYS A 139 15.06 -10.77 12.01
CA LYS A 139 14.62 -11.33 10.72
C LYS A 139 15.79 -11.87 9.90
N GLY A 140 16.92 -11.14 9.89
CA GLY A 140 18.16 -11.58 9.24
C GLY A 140 18.72 -12.88 9.84
N ASN A 141 18.70 -13.01 11.17
CA ASN A 141 19.11 -14.24 11.85
C ASN A 141 18.18 -15.42 11.57
N LEU A 142 16.89 -15.13 11.34
CA LEU A 142 15.87 -16.11 10.90
C LEU A 142 15.92 -16.40 9.39
N LYS A 143 16.85 -15.79 8.65
CA LYS A 143 17.03 -15.94 7.20
C LYS A 143 15.78 -15.58 6.39
N GLU A 144 15.01 -14.60 6.88
CA GLU A 144 13.90 -14.07 6.11
C GLU A 144 14.37 -13.38 4.83
N ARG A 145 13.53 -13.42 3.79
CA ARG A 145 13.85 -12.85 2.47
C ARG A 145 13.97 -11.33 2.48
N THR A 146 13.19 -10.66 3.33
CA THR A 146 13.24 -9.22 3.53
C THR A 146 13.41 -8.94 5.02
N THR A 147 14.24 -7.96 5.35
CA THR A 147 14.49 -7.54 6.74
C THR A 147 13.82 -6.20 7.08
N SER A 148 13.28 -5.51 6.07
CA SER A 148 12.39 -4.37 6.24
C SER A 148 11.07 -4.78 6.88
N LEU A 149 10.41 -3.85 7.57
CA LEU A 149 9.18 -4.12 8.31
C LEU A 149 7.96 -4.10 7.39
N SER A 150 7.15 -5.15 7.48
CA SER A 150 5.80 -5.23 6.91
C SER A 150 4.82 -4.32 7.66
N VAL A 151 3.58 -4.22 7.19
CA VAL A 151 2.52 -3.44 7.87
C VAL A 151 2.24 -3.99 9.25
N GLU A 152 2.02 -5.29 9.39
CA GLU A 152 1.79 -5.94 10.70
C GLU A 152 2.92 -5.64 11.70
N GLU A 153 4.18 -5.86 11.30
CA GLU A 153 5.35 -5.58 12.15
C GLU A 153 5.46 -4.10 12.50
N THR A 154 5.09 -3.21 11.57
CA THR A 154 5.06 -1.77 11.78
C THR A 154 4.00 -1.38 12.82
N LEU A 155 2.82 -2.00 12.78
CA LEU A 155 1.75 -1.73 13.75
C LEU A 155 2.18 -2.16 15.17
N VAL A 156 2.79 -3.33 15.31
CA VAL A 156 3.36 -3.80 16.58
C VAL A 156 4.45 -2.85 17.07
N ALA A 157 5.39 -2.46 16.19
CA ALA A 157 6.46 -1.54 16.54
C ALA A 157 5.93 -0.16 16.98
N LEU A 158 4.88 0.35 16.32
CA LEU A 158 4.23 1.61 16.68
C LEU A 158 3.59 1.50 18.06
N ALA A 159 2.87 0.41 18.35
CA ALA A 159 2.26 0.17 19.65
C ALA A 159 3.30 0.22 20.77
N ILE A 160 4.43 -0.46 20.61
CA ILE A 160 5.55 -0.41 21.58
C ILE A 160 6.10 1.01 21.70
N ALA A 161 6.42 1.66 20.57
CA ALA A 161 7.00 3.01 20.55
C ALA A 161 6.07 4.07 21.16
N SER A 162 4.76 3.87 21.14
CA SER A 162 3.78 4.80 21.71
C SER A 162 3.90 4.98 23.22
N THR A 163 4.47 4.00 23.92
CA THR A 163 4.72 4.07 25.37
C THR A 163 5.81 5.09 25.73
N MET A 164 6.70 5.41 24.79
CA MET A 164 7.87 6.27 25.00
C MET A 164 7.88 7.52 24.09
N ASN A 165 7.05 7.55 23.05
CA ASN A 165 6.97 8.65 22.08
C ASN A 165 5.55 9.22 22.03
N PRO A 166 5.30 10.41 22.63
CA PRO A 166 3.99 11.06 22.60
C PRO A 166 3.46 11.35 21.18
N ALA A 167 4.34 11.62 20.21
CA ALA A 167 3.93 11.83 18.82
C ALA A 167 3.38 10.53 18.22
N THR A 168 3.99 9.38 18.52
CA THR A 168 3.51 8.06 18.11
C THR A 168 2.19 7.71 18.76
N ALA A 169 2.04 7.98 20.06
CA ALA A 169 0.78 7.79 20.78
C ALA A 169 -0.36 8.63 20.18
N LEU A 170 -0.08 9.84 19.70
CA LEU A 170 -1.06 10.66 18.99
C LEU A 170 -1.44 10.05 17.62
N CYS A 171 -0.45 9.57 16.87
CA CYS A 171 -0.66 8.98 15.54
C CYS A 171 -1.51 7.70 15.57
N ILE A 172 -1.28 6.81 16.54
CA ILE A 172 -2.02 5.54 16.64
C ILE A 172 -3.52 5.75 16.81
N LYS A 173 -3.94 6.83 17.47
CA LYS A 173 -5.37 7.18 17.62
C LYS A 173 -6.08 7.44 16.28
N ASN A 174 -5.33 7.67 15.20
CA ASN A 174 -5.89 7.87 13.87
C ASN A 174 -5.92 6.60 13.02
N LEU A 175 -5.41 5.46 13.50
CA LEU A 175 -5.43 4.21 12.73
C LEU A 175 -6.85 3.73 12.42
N SER A 176 -7.79 3.88 13.36
CA SER A 176 -9.20 3.50 13.16
C SER A 176 -9.90 4.32 12.07
N LYS A 177 -9.34 5.48 11.68
CA LYS A 177 -9.88 6.31 10.59
C LYS A 177 -9.49 5.78 9.21
N LEU A 178 -8.59 4.79 9.14
CA LEU A 178 -8.17 4.16 7.90
C LEU A 178 -9.17 3.10 7.42
N ASP A 179 -10.13 2.71 8.25
CA ASP A 179 -11.18 1.77 7.87
C ASP A 179 -12.00 2.32 6.68
N GLY A 180 -12.21 1.46 5.68
CA GLY A 180 -12.87 1.80 4.43
C GLY A 180 -12.05 2.66 3.47
N THR A 181 -10.82 3.05 3.81
CA THR A 181 -9.96 3.83 2.91
C THR A 181 -9.37 3.00 1.78
N ASP A 182 -8.90 3.67 0.74
CA ASP A 182 -8.36 3.02 -0.46
C ASP A 182 -6.83 3.06 -0.48
N MET A 183 -6.21 1.91 -0.74
CA MET A 183 -4.77 1.80 -0.99
C MET A 183 -4.50 1.10 -2.32
N HIS A 184 -3.42 1.51 -3.00
CA HIS A 184 -2.82 0.76 -4.09
C HIS A 184 -1.32 0.53 -3.85
N THR A 185 -0.81 -0.63 -4.26
CA THR A 185 0.62 -0.98 -4.23
C THR A 185 1.08 -1.52 -5.59
N THR A 186 2.32 -1.23 -5.97
CA THR A 186 2.85 -1.60 -7.30
C THR A 186 3.33 -3.05 -7.39
N HIS A 187 3.36 -3.80 -6.29
CA HIS A 187 3.97 -5.13 -6.22
C HIS A 187 3.06 -6.12 -5.51
N MET A 188 3.35 -7.42 -5.64
CA MET A 188 2.67 -8.43 -4.82
C MET A 188 2.99 -8.17 -3.33
N PRO A 189 2.01 -7.82 -2.50
CA PRO A 189 2.24 -7.56 -1.08
C PRO A 189 2.64 -8.85 -0.35
N SER A 190 3.39 -8.72 0.75
CA SER A 190 3.70 -9.87 1.60
C SER A 190 2.51 -10.27 2.47
N GLN A 191 2.53 -11.46 3.06
CA GLN A 191 1.47 -11.91 3.97
C GLN A 191 1.26 -10.94 5.14
N GLY A 192 2.35 -10.49 5.79
CA GLY A 192 2.26 -9.51 6.89
C GLY A 192 1.78 -8.12 6.45
N ASP A 193 1.95 -7.76 5.17
CA ASP A 193 1.32 -6.54 4.64
C ASP A 193 -0.18 -6.75 4.43
N GLU A 194 -0.58 -7.86 3.80
CA GLU A 194 -1.99 -8.17 3.56
C GLU A 194 -2.79 -8.28 4.86
N GLU A 195 -2.24 -8.96 5.86
CA GLU A 195 -2.86 -9.13 7.18
C GLU A 195 -3.01 -7.79 7.90
N GLY A 196 -1.93 -7.00 8.01
CA GLY A 196 -1.98 -5.70 8.68
C GLY A 196 -2.90 -4.69 7.97
N ILE A 197 -2.94 -4.68 6.64
CA ILE A 197 -3.85 -3.82 5.86
C ILE A 197 -5.31 -4.25 6.07
N ARG A 198 -5.58 -5.55 6.12
CA ARG A 198 -6.91 -6.11 6.38
C ARG A 198 -7.39 -5.75 7.78
N GLU A 199 -6.54 -5.83 8.80
CA GLU A 199 -6.88 -5.43 10.17
C GLU A 199 -7.22 -3.95 10.30
N LEU A 200 -6.60 -3.10 9.47
CA LEU A 200 -6.92 -1.68 9.38
C LEU A 200 -8.19 -1.37 8.57
N GLY A 201 -8.83 -2.37 7.96
CA GLY A 201 -10.02 -2.19 7.13
C GLY A 201 -9.76 -1.47 5.80
N ILE A 202 -8.51 -1.46 5.32
CA ILE A 202 -8.12 -0.74 4.11
C ILE A 202 -8.41 -1.59 2.86
N ASN A 203 -9.05 -0.97 1.86
CA ASN A 203 -9.34 -1.57 0.56
C ASN A 203 -8.09 -1.58 -0.34
N LEU A 204 -7.37 -2.70 -0.34
CA LEU A 204 -6.15 -2.87 -1.13
C LEU A 204 -6.43 -3.26 -2.59
N THR A 205 -5.66 -2.64 -3.49
CA THR A 205 -5.49 -3.06 -4.88
C THR A 205 -4.00 -3.15 -5.20
N THR A 206 -3.61 -3.96 -6.20
CA THR A 206 -2.20 -4.12 -6.56
C THR A 206 -1.99 -4.33 -8.05
N ASP A 207 -0.89 -3.79 -8.59
CA ASP A 207 -0.38 -4.14 -9.93
C ASP A 207 0.16 -5.58 -9.99
N ALA A 208 0.36 -6.22 -8.84
CA ALA A 208 0.79 -7.61 -8.66
C ALA A 208 2.12 -7.94 -9.37
N LEU A 209 3.00 -6.95 -9.54
CA LEU A 209 4.33 -7.19 -10.07
C LEU A 209 5.09 -8.13 -9.13
N MET A 210 5.47 -9.29 -9.66
CA MET A 210 6.24 -10.28 -8.92
C MET A 210 7.65 -9.75 -8.70
N LEU A 211 8.15 -9.87 -7.47
CA LEU A 211 9.55 -9.58 -7.17
C LEU A 211 10.47 -10.40 -8.10
N ASN A 212 10.14 -11.68 -8.38
CA ASN A 212 10.80 -12.56 -9.38
C ASN A 212 10.91 -11.97 -10.79
N GLU A 213 9.88 -11.31 -11.31
CA GLU A 213 9.96 -10.64 -12.63
C GLU A 213 10.79 -9.34 -12.60
N LEU A 214 10.96 -8.73 -11.42
CA LEU A 214 11.94 -7.66 -11.20
C LEU A 214 13.38 -8.19 -11.12
N TYR A 215 13.59 -9.47 -10.76
CA TYR A 215 14.92 -10.09 -10.72
C TYR A 215 15.47 -10.47 -12.12
N PHE A 216 14.60 -10.78 -13.10
CA PHE A 216 15.01 -11.21 -14.45
C PHE A 216 15.12 -10.09 -15.50
N ARG A 217 14.83 -8.83 -15.15
CA ARG A 217 15.13 -7.66 -16.01
C ARG A 217 16.55 -7.09 -15.75
N ARG A 218 17.52 -7.97 -15.49
CA ARG A 218 18.96 -7.63 -15.39
C ARG A 218 19.67 -7.99 -16.68
#